data_AF-A0A2S1XRB7-F1
#
_entry.id   AF-A0A2S1XRB7-F1
#
_cell.length_a   1.000
_cell.length_b   1.000
_cell.length_c   1.000
_cell.angle_alpha   90.00
_cell.angle_beta   90.00
_cell.angle_gamma   90.00
#
_symmetry.space_group_name_H-M   'P 1'
#
loop_
_entity.id
_entity.type
_entity.pdbx_description
1 polymer ?
#
loop_
_entity_poly.entity_id
_entity_poly.type
_entity_poly.pdbx_seq_one_letter_code
_entity_poly.pdbx_strand_id
1 'polypeptide(L)'
;MSYRVGDDQYPARAVVSIEATWGSRTYIGSGFLVGRNDVITASHVVYNAALGGKPSSLKIYPSYNPGKSDNKAYGVAKSQFFTNFDPDSDGKLITGDFYRATQSGSEIDVALLTLSEPIGDAYGYFGIDWNFSGGPVSVLGYPAKYDRYEIYDSGSIRRSGVDTVYYVNPDLEINPGNSGGPIYYSSGNNAFAVGVVSTAVGAASLGGHAYWLKDALSANDAYISSGAPPTDTQRRAFVNNGVSGWEVQMEIYVGPLTTLKNIYLGTKSIEAVIGSMLGDFMNLGAGDDAADGKDGDDVLDGGTGSNFLTGGAGNDTFFLDGRGTGVTWSTITDFEPGEWSTAWGWKEEVSKLTWEAMKGATGYEGATVRIDFDGNGTIDGSITFTGKAVGAVITMPGQVGADSYLAFRLA
;
A
#
# COMPACT_ATOMS: atom_id res chain seq x y z
N MET A 1 -14.90 20.67 27.92
CA MET A 1 -13.77 21.21 28.71
C MET A 1 -12.66 20.20 28.58
N SER A 2 -11.56 20.63 27.99
CA SER A 2 -10.40 19.78 27.69
C SER A 2 -9.68 19.34 28.96
N TYR A 3 -9.37 18.05 29.07
CA TYR A 3 -8.56 17.51 30.16
C TYR A 3 -7.70 16.34 29.71
N ARG A 4 -6.62 16.10 30.43
CA ARG A 4 -5.73 14.96 30.22
C ARG A 4 -6.43 13.66 30.66
N VAL A 5 -6.43 12.67 29.80
CA VAL A 5 -6.94 11.32 30.12
C VAL A 5 -5.82 10.38 30.55
N GLY A 6 -6.21 9.27 31.18
CA GLY A 6 -5.31 8.14 31.40
C GLY A 6 -5.14 7.38 30.09
N ASP A 7 -3.92 7.40 29.55
CA ASP A 7 -3.54 6.80 28.27
C ASP A 7 -3.70 5.27 28.26
N ASP A 8 -3.78 4.62 29.42
CA ASP A 8 -3.87 3.16 29.54
C ASP A 8 -5.32 2.61 29.51
N GLN A 9 -6.34 3.46 29.48
CA GLN A 9 -7.76 3.06 29.53
C GLN A 9 -8.44 3.14 28.16
N TYR A 10 -9.32 2.19 27.83
CA TYR A 10 -10.12 2.27 26.60
C TYR A 10 -11.19 3.37 26.73
N PRO A 11 -11.40 4.23 25.72
CA PRO A 11 -10.83 4.16 24.37
C PRO A 11 -9.49 4.88 24.15
N ALA A 12 -8.98 5.64 25.13
CA ALA A 12 -7.74 6.41 25.05
C ALA A 12 -6.52 5.56 24.62
N ARG A 13 -6.36 4.38 25.20
CA ARG A 13 -5.26 3.45 24.83
C ARG A 13 -5.27 2.99 23.37
N ALA A 14 -6.40 3.10 22.68
CA ALA A 14 -6.53 2.76 21.26
C ALA A 14 -6.22 3.96 20.33
N VAL A 15 -5.96 5.15 20.89
CA VAL A 15 -5.53 6.35 20.17
C VAL A 15 -4.01 6.38 20.13
N VAL A 16 -3.45 6.71 18.97
CA VAL A 16 -2.01 6.66 18.73
C VAL A 16 -1.43 8.05 18.48
N SER A 17 -0.25 8.34 19.02
CA SER A 17 0.57 9.47 18.55
C SER A 17 1.33 9.02 17.30
N ILE A 18 1.38 9.87 16.28
CA ILE A 18 2.06 9.57 15.02
C ILE A 18 3.23 10.52 14.86
N GLU A 19 4.40 9.97 14.54
CA GLU A 19 5.59 10.72 14.15
C GLU A 19 5.95 10.41 12.70
N ALA A 20 5.84 11.42 11.83
CA ALA A 20 6.16 11.35 10.42
C ALA A 20 7.41 12.17 10.12
N THR A 21 8.46 11.53 9.61
CA THR A 21 9.77 12.15 9.37
C THR A 21 10.06 12.26 7.88
N TRP A 22 10.42 13.46 7.41
CA TRP A 22 10.96 13.73 6.09
C TRP A 22 12.40 14.23 6.22
N GLY A 23 13.37 13.35 5.99
CA GLY A 23 14.78 13.66 6.20
C GLY A 23 15.06 14.02 7.66
N SER A 24 15.40 15.28 7.94
CA SER A 24 15.69 15.77 9.30
C SER A 24 14.49 16.40 10.02
N ARG A 25 13.32 16.50 9.38
CA ARG A 25 12.11 17.13 9.95
C ARG A 25 11.12 16.08 10.39
N THR A 26 10.62 16.18 11.62
CA THR A 26 9.55 15.31 12.14
C THR A 26 8.32 16.13 12.49
N TYR A 27 7.18 15.70 12.00
CA TYR A 27 5.86 16.24 12.31
C TYR A 27 5.07 15.24 13.17
N ILE A 28 4.16 15.77 13.98
CA ILE A 28 3.37 14.99 14.91
C ILE A 28 1.89 15.11 14.55
N GLY A 29 1.20 13.98 14.58
CA GLY A 29 -0.24 13.89 14.50
C GLY A 29 -0.79 12.88 15.50
N SER A 30 -2.08 12.63 15.37
CA SER A 30 -2.83 11.61 16.09
C SER A 30 -3.41 10.60 15.10
N GLY A 31 -3.82 9.45 15.61
CA GLY A 31 -4.56 8.43 14.88
C GLY A 31 -5.33 7.55 15.86
N PHE A 32 -6.04 6.55 15.36
CA PHE A 32 -6.75 5.61 16.22
C PHE A 32 -6.89 4.25 15.55
N LEU A 33 -6.82 3.21 16.37
CA LEU A 33 -6.99 1.83 15.93
C LEU A 33 -8.46 1.58 15.57
N VAL A 34 -8.72 0.96 14.43
CA VAL A 34 -10.07 0.56 13.95
C VAL A 34 -10.20 -0.92 13.61
N GLY A 35 -9.10 -1.65 13.76
CA GLY A 35 -8.99 -3.07 13.51
C GLY A 35 -7.77 -3.63 14.24
N ARG A 36 -7.45 -4.89 13.98
CA ARG A 36 -6.34 -5.56 14.67
C ARG A 36 -4.99 -4.96 14.26
N ASN A 37 -4.82 -4.57 13.00
CA ASN A 37 -3.61 -3.92 12.48
C ASN A 37 -3.91 -2.64 11.71
N ASP A 38 -5.04 -1.98 11.98
CA ASP A 38 -5.51 -0.83 11.21
C ASP A 38 -5.54 0.43 12.05
N VAL A 39 -4.87 1.47 11.57
CA VAL A 39 -4.94 2.82 12.15
C VAL A 39 -5.49 3.79 11.12
N ILE A 40 -6.52 4.55 11.50
CA ILE A 40 -6.96 5.69 10.71
C ILE A 40 -6.28 6.96 11.24
N THR A 41 -5.89 7.84 10.30
CA THR A 41 -5.39 9.19 10.56
C THR A 41 -5.80 10.13 9.42
N ALA A 42 -5.33 11.37 9.46
CA ALA A 42 -5.52 12.34 8.39
C ALA A 42 -4.44 12.16 7.31
N SER A 43 -4.77 12.33 6.03
CA SER A 43 -3.81 12.11 4.93
C SER A 43 -2.65 13.11 4.98
N HIS A 44 -2.90 14.35 5.41
CA HIS A 44 -1.84 15.35 5.59
C HIS A 44 -0.84 15.02 6.72
N VAL A 45 -1.16 14.08 7.62
CA VAL A 45 -0.21 13.59 8.63
C VAL A 45 0.85 12.67 7.99
N VAL A 46 0.50 12.00 6.89
CA VAL A 46 1.33 10.95 6.26
C VAL A 46 1.74 11.27 4.83
N TYR A 47 1.37 12.43 4.31
CA TYR A 47 1.75 12.91 3.00
C TYR A 47 1.95 14.41 2.97
N ASN A 48 3.06 14.85 2.39
CA ASN A 48 3.34 16.25 2.19
C ASN A 48 4.05 16.47 0.85
N ALA A 49 3.32 16.95 -0.15
CA ALA A 49 3.86 17.21 -1.49
C ALA A 49 5.04 18.21 -1.48
N ALA A 50 5.01 19.21 -0.59
CA ALA A 50 6.09 20.20 -0.47
C ALA A 50 7.38 19.62 0.13
N LEU A 51 7.31 18.45 0.77
CA LEU A 51 8.45 17.72 1.34
C LEU A 51 8.79 16.45 0.53
N GLY A 52 8.26 16.30 -0.69
CA GLY A 52 8.55 15.16 -1.56
C GLY A 52 7.59 13.97 -1.45
N GLY A 53 6.45 14.14 -0.78
CA GLY A 53 5.38 13.13 -0.74
C GLY A 53 5.33 12.35 0.58
N LYS A 54 5.44 11.01 0.53
CA LYS A 54 5.41 10.15 1.72
C LYS A 54 6.64 10.38 2.62
N PRO A 55 6.53 10.22 3.95
CA PRO A 55 7.67 10.37 4.86
C PRO A 55 8.70 9.25 4.69
N SER A 56 9.96 9.54 4.98
CA SER A 56 11.05 8.55 5.04
C SER A 56 10.95 7.63 6.27
N SER A 57 10.19 8.02 7.29
CA SER A 57 9.89 7.17 8.45
C SER A 57 8.52 7.56 9.00
N LEU A 58 7.70 6.56 9.33
CA LEU A 58 6.40 6.74 9.96
C LEU A 58 6.28 5.80 11.16
N LYS A 59 6.17 6.37 12.36
CA LYS A 59 6.07 5.63 13.62
C LYS A 59 4.77 5.95 14.30
N ILE A 60 4.14 4.93 14.85
CA ILE A 60 2.93 5.08 15.67
C ILE A 60 3.21 4.64 17.11
N TYR A 61 2.60 5.32 18.06
CA TYR A 61 2.76 5.09 19.49
C TYR A 61 1.38 4.98 20.12
N PRO A 62 0.80 3.78 20.27
CA PRO A 62 -0.41 3.58 21.07
C PRO A 62 -0.14 3.86 22.54
N SER A 63 -1.14 4.37 23.26
CA SER A 63 -1.01 4.71 24.69
C SER A 63 0.22 5.61 24.97
N TYR A 64 0.48 6.57 24.08
CA TYR A 64 1.67 7.41 24.17
C TYR A 64 1.59 8.33 25.39
N ASN A 65 2.68 8.42 26.13
CA ASN A 65 2.78 9.32 27.28
C ASN A 65 4.16 9.95 27.33
N PRO A 66 4.29 11.28 27.12
CA PRO A 66 5.60 11.93 27.07
C PRO A 66 6.35 11.89 28.42
N GLY A 67 5.68 11.56 29.53
CA GLY A 67 6.31 11.34 30.84
C GLY A 67 6.83 9.91 31.06
N LYS A 68 6.55 8.98 30.14
CA LYS A 68 7.00 7.57 30.20
C LYS A 68 8.24 7.38 29.32
N SER A 69 9.20 6.57 29.77
CA SER A 69 10.40 6.23 28.98
C SER A 69 10.24 4.98 28.12
N ASP A 70 9.16 4.22 28.32
CA ASP A 70 8.88 2.93 27.70
C ASP A 70 7.82 3.02 26.59
N ASN A 71 7.62 4.21 26.00
CA ASN A 71 6.78 4.38 24.82
C ASN A 71 7.26 3.47 23.69
N LYS A 72 6.46 2.47 23.33
CA LYS A 72 6.77 1.52 22.25
C LYS A 72 6.27 2.08 20.92
N ALA A 73 7.19 2.22 19.96
CA ALA A 73 6.87 2.55 18.58
C ALA A 73 6.51 1.28 17.79
N TYR A 74 5.58 1.40 16.87
CA TYR A 74 5.30 0.40 15.84
C TYR A 74 5.46 1.01 14.45
N GLY A 75 5.95 0.20 13.52
CA GLY A 75 6.12 0.57 12.12
C GLY A 75 4.81 0.53 11.35
N VAL A 76 4.71 1.37 10.32
CA VAL A 76 3.59 1.35 9.38
C VAL A 76 4.01 0.59 8.14
N ALA A 77 3.28 -0.49 7.85
CA ALA A 77 3.59 -1.36 6.74
C ALA A 77 3.09 -0.81 5.40
N LYS A 78 1.89 -0.23 5.41
CA LYS A 78 1.28 0.39 4.24
C LYS A 78 0.54 1.64 4.68
N SER A 79 0.63 2.71 3.89
CA SER A 79 -0.19 3.91 4.04
C SER A 79 -1.00 4.13 2.77
N GLN A 80 -2.33 4.12 2.88
CA GLN A 80 -3.25 4.30 1.77
C GLN A 80 -4.09 5.56 1.98
N PHE A 81 -4.07 6.44 0.99
CA PHE A 81 -4.89 7.65 0.90
C PHE A 81 -5.04 8.03 -0.57
N PHE A 82 -6.02 8.87 -0.87
CA PHE A 82 -6.32 9.27 -2.24
C PHE A 82 -6.39 10.81 -2.32
N THR A 83 -5.56 11.40 -3.16
CA THR A 83 -5.50 12.87 -3.35
C THR A 83 -6.51 13.37 -4.38
N ASN A 84 -7.14 12.46 -5.12
CA ASN A 84 -8.10 12.72 -6.20
C ASN A 84 -9.41 11.96 -6.01
N PHE A 85 -9.70 11.52 -4.78
CA PHE A 85 -10.94 10.82 -4.48
C PHE A 85 -12.08 11.83 -4.35
N ASP A 86 -13.20 11.52 -4.99
CA ASP A 86 -14.43 12.30 -4.96
C ASP A 86 -15.51 11.46 -4.24
N PRO A 87 -15.64 11.59 -2.91
CA PRO A 87 -16.48 10.71 -2.10
C PRO A 87 -17.98 10.86 -2.35
N ASP A 88 -18.45 12.02 -2.80
CA ASP A 88 -19.87 12.24 -3.14
C ASP A 88 -20.13 12.22 -4.66
N SER A 89 -19.07 12.13 -5.46
CA SER A 89 -19.13 12.06 -6.92
C SER A 89 -19.79 13.28 -7.57
N ASP A 90 -19.66 14.45 -6.94
CA ASP A 90 -20.21 15.71 -7.47
C ASP A 90 -19.33 16.35 -8.56
N GLY A 91 -18.15 15.79 -8.81
CA GLY A 91 -17.17 16.25 -9.79
C GLY A 91 -16.24 17.35 -9.27
N LYS A 92 -16.30 17.68 -7.98
CA LYS A 92 -15.44 18.66 -7.30
C LYS A 92 -14.72 17.98 -6.15
N LEU A 93 -13.43 17.73 -6.35
CA LEU A 93 -12.54 17.17 -5.31
C LEU A 93 -12.43 18.03 -4.05
N ILE A 94 -12.71 19.33 -4.20
CA ILE A 94 -12.62 20.33 -3.16
C ILE A 94 -13.67 21.40 -3.50
N THR A 95 -14.76 21.49 -2.74
CA THR A 95 -15.68 22.62 -2.88
C THR A 95 -15.18 23.82 -2.06
N GLY A 96 -15.37 25.03 -2.61
CA GLY A 96 -15.04 26.31 -1.95
C GLY A 96 -16.15 26.81 -1.03
N ASP A 97 -16.99 25.90 -0.51
CA ASP A 97 -18.12 26.19 0.37
C ASP A 97 -17.69 26.53 1.81
N PHE A 98 -16.45 26.22 2.15
CA PHE A 98 -15.78 26.68 3.35
C PHE A 98 -15.31 28.13 3.22
N TYR A 99 -15.79 29.01 4.12
CA TYR A 99 -15.46 30.44 4.19
C TYR A 99 -13.95 30.77 4.33
N ARG A 100 -13.07 29.76 4.43
CA ARG A 100 -11.61 29.90 4.55
C ARG A 100 -10.86 28.85 3.71
N ALA A 101 -9.87 29.30 2.95
CA ALA A 101 -9.01 28.49 2.08
C ALA A 101 -8.23 27.34 2.79
N THR A 102 -8.27 27.26 4.12
CA THR A 102 -7.60 26.22 4.92
C THR A 102 -8.45 24.97 5.16
N GLN A 103 -9.72 24.96 4.74
CA GLN A 103 -10.66 23.83 4.95
C GLN A 103 -10.90 23.00 3.66
N SER A 104 -10.48 23.55 2.53
CA SER A 104 -10.61 23.00 1.19
C SER A 104 -9.71 21.76 1.09
N GLY A 105 -10.29 20.57 1.22
CA GLY A 105 -9.56 19.28 1.25
C GLY A 105 -9.83 18.43 2.49
N SER A 106 -10.56 18.93 3.50
CA SER A 106 -10.96 18.12 4.66
C SER A 106 -11.77 16.88 4.26
N GLU A 107 -12.47 16.96 3.14
CA GLU A 107 -13.26 15.87 2.56
C GLU A 107 -12.42 14.66 2.18
N ILE A 108 -11.20 14.84 1.70
CA ILE A 108 -10.32 13.76 1.25
C ILE A 108 -9.23 13.43 2.28
N ASP A 109 -9.27 14.06 3.45
CA ASP A 109 -8.20 14.05 4.44
C ASP A 109 -8.28 12.84 5.37
N VAL A 110 -8.30 11.65 4.77
CA VAL A 110 -8.29 10.35 5.46
C VAL A 110 -7.16 9.50 4.90
N ALA A 111 -6.40 8.91 5.81
CA ALA A 111 -5.41 7.88 5.54
C ALA A 111 -5.71 6.64 6.38
N LEU A 112 -5.56 5.46 5.76
CA LEU A 112 -5.51 4.18 6.43
C LEU A 112 -4.06 3.71 6.48
N LEU A 113 -3.61 3.34 7.68
CA LEU A 113 -2.29 2.78 7.94
C LEU A 113 -2.46 1.32 8.35
N THR A 114 -1.88 0.42 7.55
CA THR A 114 -1.75 -1.00 7.89
C THR A 114 -0.48 -1.19 8.68
N LEU A 115 -0.56 -1.85 9.83
CA LEU A 115 0.57 -2.17 10.69
C LEU A 115 1.08 -3.57 10.42
N SER A 116 2.37 -3.79 10.71
CA SER A 116 3.00 -5.11 10.63
C SER A 116 2.65 -6.03 11.80
N GLU A 117 2.04 -5.51 12.85
CA GLU A 117 1.65 -6.27 14.06
C GLU A 117 0.16 -6.05 14.37
N PRO A 118 -0.55 -7.07 14.90
CA PRO A 118 -1.95 -6.97 15.28
C PRO A 118 -2.13 -6.26 16.65
N ILE A 119 -1.61 -5.03 16.77
CA ILE A 119 -1.58 -4.31 18.05
C ILE A 119 -2.97 -3.99 18.60
N GLY A 120 -4.00 -3.92 17.74
CA GLY A 120 -5.39 -3.75 18.14
C GLY A 120 -5.89 -4.83 19.10
N ASP A 121 -5.31 -6.05 19.07
CA ASP A 121 -5.62 -7.10 20.05
C ASP A 121 -5.18 -6.70 21.47
N ALA A 122 -4.06 -5.99 21.57
CA ALA A 122 -3.44 -5.59 22.83
C ALA A 122 -3.98 -4.27 23.36
N TYR A 123 -4.34 -3.33 22.47
CA TYR A 123 -4.78 -1.97 22.81
C TYR A 123 -6.28 -1.74 22.60
N GLY A 124 -7.00 -2.67 21.98
CA GLY A 124 -8.39 -2.45 21.56
C GLY A 124 -8.47 -1.50 20.35
N TYR A 125 -9.67 -1.40 19.77
CA TYR A 125 -9.92 -0.56 18.60
C TYR A 125 -11.35 -0.01 18.62
N PHE A 126 -11.58 1.04 17.86
CA PHE A 126 -12.87 1.68 17.68
C PHE A 126 -13.72 0.88 16.69
N GLY A 127 -15.03 0.79 16.96
CA GLY A 127 -15.98 0.52 15.88
C GLY A 127 -16.08 1.74 14.96
N ILE A 128 -16.67 1.58 13.77
CA ILE A 128 -16.94 2.69 12.85
C ILE A 128 -18.45 2.80 12.63
N ASP A 129 -18.99 4.00 12.83
CA ASP A 129 -20.36 4.35 12.43
C ASP A 129 -20.31 5.09 11.09
N TRP A 130 -20.61 4.35 10.03
CA TRP A 130 -20.60 4.84 8.65
C TRP A 130 -21.73 5.83 8.33
N ASN A 131 -22.76 5.93 9.18
CA ASN A 131 -24.00 6.64 8.86
C ASN A 131 -24.32 7.78 9.84
N PHE A 132 -23.34 8.20 10.64
CA PHE A 132 -23.55 9.26 11.63
C PHE A 132 -24.08 10.56 10.98
N SER A 133 -25.11 11.15 11.58
CA SER A 133 -25.81 12.32 11.04
C SER A 133 -25.32 13.66 11.62
N GLY A 134 -24.32 13.63 12.50
CA GLY A 134 -23.96 14.75 13.37
C GLY A 134 -24.68 14.67 14.72
N GLY A 135 -24.14 15.39 15.71
CA GLY A 135 -24.61 15.35 17.09
C GLY A 135 -23.47 15.46 18.11
N PRO A 136 -23.73 15.09 19.37
CA PRO A 136 -22.73 15.06 20.43
C PRO A 136 -21.62 14.06 20.12
N VAL A 137 -20.37 14.48 20.31
CA VAL A 137 -19.18 13.67 20.07
C VAL A 137 -18.08 14.04 21.07
N SER A 138 -17.04 13.22 21.08
CA SER A 138 -15.78 13.44 21.78
C SER A 138 -14.62 13.37 20.81
N VAL A 139 -13.52 14.00 21.19
CA VAL A 139 -12.24 13.91 20.49
C VAL A 139 -11.16 13.52 21.47
N LEU A 140 -10.25 12.68 20.97
CA LEU A 140 -8.99 12.35 21.62
C LEU A 140 -7.84 12.69 20.67
N GLY A 141 -6.67 12.95 21.24
CA GLY A 141 -5.45 13.16 20.47
C GLY A 141 -4.34 13.78 21.29
N TYR A 142 -3.24 14.10 20.63
CA TYR A 142 -1.98 14.52 21.24
C TYR A 142 -1.60 15.96 20.84
N PRO A 143 -2.39 16.97 21.22
CA PRO A 143 -2.13 18.36 20.86
C PRO A 143 -0.82 18.89 21.44
N ALA A 144 -0.07 19.63 20.62
CA ALA A 144 1.17 20.28 21.03
C ALA A 144 0.96 21.32 22.15
N LYS A 145 -0.23 21.93 22.21
CA LYS A 145 -0.63 22.87 23.27
C LYS A 145 -0.51 22.27 24.68
N TYR A 146 -0.63 20.95 24.81
CA TYR A 146 -0.62 20.23 26.08
C TYR A 146 0.57 19.27 26.16
N ASP A 147 1.73 19.70 25.63
CA ASP A 147 2.99 18.95 25.68
C ASP A 147 2.90 17.52 25.14
N ARG A 148 2.00 17.28 24.18
CA ARG A 148 1.69 15.96 23.61
C ARG A 148 1.15 14.93 24.62
N TYR A 149 0.60 15.36 25.75
CA TYR A 149 -0.26 14.47 26.54
C TYR A 149 -1.56 14.22 25.78
N GLU A 150 -2.16 13.04 25.99
CA GLU A 150 -3.46 12.73 25.40
C GLU A 150 -4.56 13.56 26.07
N ILE A 151 -5.30 14.31 25.25
CA ILE A 151 -6.35 15.22 25.70
C ILE A 151 -7.69 14.75 25.17
N TYR A 152 -8.66 14.68 26.07
CA TYR A 152 -10.07 14.52 25.76
C TYR A 152 -10.76 15.87 25.74
N ASP A 153 -11.63 16.08 24.78
CA ASP A 153 -12.71 17.06 24.86
C ASP A 153 -14.01 16.49 24.29
N SER A 154 -15.13 17.12 24.63
CA SER A 154 -16.46 16.75 24.15
C SER A 154 -17.25 17.98 23.76
N GLY A 155 -17.97 17.87 22.66
CA GLY A 155 -18.78 18.94 22.10
C GLY A 155 -19.72 18.36 21.06
N SER A 156 -19.89 19.06 19.95
CA SER A 156 -20.80 18.63 18.90
C SER A 156 -20.25 18.87 17.50
N ILE A 157 -20.73 18.08 16.56
CA ILE A 157 -20.46 18.24 15.13
C ILE A 157 -21.76 18.29 14.36
N ARG A 158 -21.74 18.96 13.21
CA ARG A 158 -22.86 19.00 12.26
C ARG A 158 -22.41 18.45 10.92
N ARG A 159 -23.15 17.49 10.36
CA ARG A 159 -22.90 16.98 9.02
C ARG A 159 -23.15 18.06 7.97
N SER A 160 -22.27 18.17 6.99
CA SER A 160 -22.54 19.00 5.82
C SER A 160 -23.72 18.44 5.04
N GLY A 161 -24.53 19.33 4.48
CA GLY A 161 -25.66 18.95 3.61
C GLY A 161 -25.26 18.82 2.15
N VAL A 162 -24.01 19.12 1.82
CA VAL A 162 -23.47 19.11 0.46
C VAL A 162 -22.36 18.06 0.35
N ASP A 163 -21.35 18.12 1.22
CA ASP A 163 -20.14 17.32 1.11
C ASP A 163 -20.05 16.25 2.21
N THR A 164 -19.13 15.29 2.07
CA THR A 164 -18.91 14.21 3.06
C THR A 164 -18.03 14.63 4.25
N VAL A 165 -18.36 15.77 4.85
CA VAL A 165 -17.59 16.40 5.94
C VAL A 165 -18.46 16.74 7.15
N TYR A 166 -17.80 16.94 8.29
CA TYR A 166 -18.40 17.48 9.50
C TYR A 166 -17.86 18.88 9.80
N TYR A 167 -18.76 19.81 10.11
CA TYR A 167 -18.41 21.07 10.76
C TYR A 167 -18.22 20.82 12.26
N VAL A 168 -17.04 21.20 12.77
CA VAL A 168 -16.72 21.12 14.19
C VAL A 168 -17.20 22.39 14.88
N ASN A 169 -18.06 22.26 15.89
CA ASN A 169 -18.58 23.41 16.60
C ASN A 169 -17.53 23.97 17.58
N PRO A 170 -17.61 25.27 17.96
CA PRO A 170 -16.65 25.90 18.85
C PRO A 170 -16.64 25.36 20.29
N ASP A 171 -17.56 24.46 20.63
CA ASP A 171 -17.62 23.77 21.92
C ASP A 171 -16.61 22.62 22.03
N LEU A 172 -15.89 22.33 20.94
CA LEU A 172 -14.91 21.26 20.84
C LEU A 172 -13.53 21.84 20.54
N GLU A 173 -12.58 21.65 21.46
CA GLU A 173 -11.25 22.23 21.33
C GLU A 173 -10.31 21.38 20.46
N ILE A 174 -10.00 21.90 19.27
CA ILE A 174 -9.03 21.28 18.35
C ILE A 174 -7.79 22.14 18.23
N ASN A 175 -6.62 21.53 18.46
CA ASN A 175 -5.32 22.18 18.35
C ASN A 175 -4.39 21.39 17.41
N PRO A 176 -3.31 22.01 16.89
CA PRO A 176 -2.26 21.28 16.19
C PRO A 176 -1.76 20.08 17.01
N GLY A 177 -1.68 18.93 16.37
CA GLY A 177 -1.41 17.63 17.00
C GLY A 177 -2.67 16.76 17.17
N ASN A 178 -3.88 17.35 17.23
CA ASN A 178 -5.13 16.58 17.14
C ASN A 178 -5.38 16.02 15.73
N SER A 179 -4.73 16.57 14.69
CA SER A 179 -4.85 16.11 13.30
C SER A 179 -4.72 14.59 13.20
N GLY A 180 -5.73 13.94 12.62
CA GLY A 180 -5.83 12.50 12.48
C GLY A 180 -6.48 11.76 13.65
N GLY A 181 -6.70 12.43 14.78
CA GLY A 181 -7.38 11.86 15.95
C GLY A 181 -8.86 11.53 15.67
N PRO A 182 -9.47 10.64 16.47
CA PRO A 182 -10.85 10.24 16.28
C PRO A 182 -11.82 11.34 16.69
N ILE A 183 -12.84 11.55 15.87
CA ILE A 183 -14.13 12.07 16.32
C ILE A 183 -15.03 10.86 16.55
N TYR A 184 -15.57 10.71 17.76
CA TYR A 184 -16.28 9.49 18.14
C TYR A 184 -17.39 9.76 19.16
N TYR A 185 -18.26 8.77 19.36
CA TYR A 185 -19.11 8.69 20.53
C TYR A 185 -18.92 7.35 21.24
N SER A 186 -19.31 7.28 22.52
CA SER A 186 -19.29 6.02 23.28
C SER A 186 -20.71 5.51 23.52
N SER A 187 -20.89 4.20 23.44
CA SER A 187 -22.13 3.52 23.82
C SER A 187 -21.78 2.29 24.66
N GLY A 188 -22.12 2.35 25.95
CA GLY A 188 -21.63 1.38 26.92
C GLY A 188 -20.10 1.42 27.02
N ASN A 189 -19.46 0.25 26.90
CA ASN A 189 -18.00 0.12 26.94
C ASN A 189 -17.33 0.25 25.56
N ASN A 190 -18.09 0.57 24.52
CA ASN A 190 -17.59 0.63 23.15
C ASN A 190 -17.49 2.07 22.67
N ALA A 191 -16.47 2.36 21.86
CA ALA A 191 -16.31 3.64 21.18
C ALA A 191 -16.50 3.46 19.66
N PHE A 192 -17.24 4.37 19.04
CA PHE A 192 -17.57 4.35 17.63
C PHE A 192 -17.06 5.63 16.97
N ALA A 193 -16.04 5.49 16.14
CA ALA A 193 -15.50 6.58 15.33
C ALA A 193 -16.48 6.94 14.22
N VAL A 194 -16.66 8.24 14.00
CA VAL A 194 -17.55 8.80 12.98
C VAL A 194 -16.77 9.63 11.96
N GLY A 195 -15.62 10.16 12.35
CA GLY A 195 -14.81 11.06 11.54
C GLY A 195 -13.38 11.18 12.03
N VAL A 196 -12.58 11.89 11.24
CA VAL A 196 -11.15 12.15 11.49
C VAL A 196 -10.96 13.65 11.65
N VAL A 197 -10.28 14.08 12.72
CA VAL A 197 -9.92 15.48 12.87
C VAL A 197 -8.99 15.90 11.74
N SER A 198 -9.43 16.82 10.88
CA SER A 198 -8.65 17.33 9.75
C SER A 198 -8.10 18.73 10.06
N THR A 199 -9.00 19.66 10.41
CA THR A 199 -8.67 21.04 10.77
C THR A 199 -9.39 21.45 12.06
N ALA A 200 -9.13 22.67 12.54
CA ALA A 200 -9.79 23.19 13.75
C ALA A 200 -11.32 23.35 13.65
N VAL A 201 -11.87 23.32 12.43
CA VAL A 201 -13.27 23.65 12.14
C VAL A 201 -13.94 22.66 11.18
N GLY A 202 -13.18 21.68 10.67
CA GLY A 202 -13.64 20.70 9.69
C GLY A 202 -13.01 19.33 9.95
N ALA A 203 -13.80 18.29 9.72
CA ALA A 203 -13.39 16.91 9.88
C ALA A 203 -13.90 16.04 8.74
N ALA A 204 -13.10 15.07 8.34
CA ALA A 204 -13.47 14.10 7.31
C ALA A 204 -14.50 13.11 7.87
N SER A 205 -15.54 12.78 7.10
CA SER A 205 -16.49 11.74 7.50
C SER A 205 -15.99 10.36 7.11
N LEU A 206 -15.91 9.42 8.05
CA LEU A 206 -15.58 8.04 7.70
C LEU A 206 -16.64 7.42 6.78
N GLY A 207 -17.90 7.85 6.91
CA GLY A 207 -19.00 7.44 6.04
C GLY A 207 -18.76 7.78 4.57
N GLY A 208 -18.14 8.93 4.26
CA GLY A 208 -17.79 9.33 2.89
C GLY A 208 -16.73 8.44 2.25
N HIS A 209 -15.89 7.81 3.07
CA HIS A 209 -14.80 6.93 2.62
C HIS A 209 -15.16 5.43 2.70
N ALA A 210 -16.42 5.10 3.00
CA ALA A 210 -16.84 3.72 3.25
C ALA A 210 -16.55 2.76 2.08
N TYR A 211 -16.59 3.26 0.84
CA TYR A 211 -16.35 2.47 -0.37
C TYR A 211 -14.99 1.77 -0.33
N TRP A 212 -13.91 2.53 -0.19
CA TRP A 212 -12.56 1.97 -0.21
C TRP A 212 -12.08 1.52 1.17
N LEU A 213 -12.54 2.17 2.26
CA LEU A 213 -12.10 1.80 3.61
C LEU A 213 -12.55 0.39 3.98
N LYS A 214 -13.79 -0.01 3.66
CA LYS A 214 -14.28 -1.35 4.00
C LYS A 214 -13.47 -2.45 3.32
N ASP A 215 -13.17 -2.27 2.03
CA ASP A 215 -12.37 -3.20 1.26
C ASP A 215 -10.94 -3.26 1.80
N ALA A 216 -10.34 -2.09 2.06
CA ALA A 216 -8.96 -2.01 2.57
C ALA A 216 -8.82 -2.62 3.98
N LEU A 217 -9.76 -2.33 4.90
CA LEU A 217 -9.79 -2.92 6.24
C LEU A 217 -9.94 -4.45 6.17
N SER A 218 -10.87 -4.93 5.35
CA SER A 218 -11.09 -6.39 5.18
C SER A 218 -9.85 -7.08 4.61
N ALA A 219 -9.17 -6.43 3.67
CA ALA A 219 -7.93 -6.96 3.09
C ALA A 219 -6.78 -6.97 4.10
N ASN A 220 -6.67 -5.94 4.94
CA ASN A 220 -5.65 -5.86 5.99
C ASN A 220 -5.82 -6.95 7.06
N ASP A 221 -7.07 -7.26 7.45
CA ASP A 221 -7.40 -8.32 8.41
C ASP A 221 -7.06 -9.73 7.88
N ALA A 222 -7.17 -9.95 6.57
CA ALA A 222 -6.84 -11.23 5.94
C ALA A 222 -5.36 -11.62 6.15
N TYR A 223 -4.45 -10.64 6.21
CA TYR A 223 -3.04 -10.89 6.53
C TYR A 223 -2.92 -11.62 7.83
N ILE A 224 -3.50 -11.09 8.91
CA ILE A 224 -3.37 -11.66 10.26
C ILE A 224 -3.92 -13.09 10.33
N SER A 225 -4.95 -13.42 9.55
CA SER A 225 -5.50 -14.77 9.47
C SER A 225 -4.55 -15.79 8.78
N SER A 226 -3.66 -15.30 7.90
CA SER A 226 -2.66 -16.09 7.17
C SER A 226 -1.26 -16.11 7.83
N GLY A 227 -1.09 -15.36 8.92
CA GLY A 227 0.19 -15.10 9.61
C GLY A 227 0.37 -13.60 9.88
N ALA A 228 1.11 -13.19 10.91
CA ALA A 228 1.36 -11.75 11.11
C ALA A 228 1.92 -11.13 9.81
N PRO A 229 1.49 -9.91 9.42
CA PRO A 229 2.05 -9.25 8.25
C PRO A 229 3.58 -9.17 8.40
N PRO A 230 4.34 -9.24 7.29
CA PRO A 230 5.79 -9.25 7.39
C PRO A 230 6.31 -8.01 8.14
N THR A 231 7.28 -8.21 9.02
CA THR A 231 7.91 -7.09 9.74
C THR A 231 8.70 -6.21 8.77
N ASP A 232 8.98 -4.96 9.14
CA ASP A 232 9.77 -4.06 8.28
C ASP A 232 11.11 -4.67 7.83
N THR A 233 11.77 -5.42 8.72
CA THR A 233 13.02 -6.13 8.42
C THR A 233 12.88 -7.23 7.36
N GLN A 234 11.68 -7.79 7.18
CA GLN A 234 11.36 -8.81 6.20
C GLN A 234 10.90 -8.23 4.85
N ARG A 235 10.54 -6.94 4.77
CA ARG A 235 10.06 -6.30 3.53
C ARG A 235 11.12 -5.39 2.93
N ARG A 236 12.28 -5.96 2.63
CA ARG A 236 13.44 -5.18 2.17
C ARG A 236 13.95 -5.70 0.85
N ALA A 237 14.08 -4.80 -0.11
CA ALA A 237 14.77 -5.04 -1.37
C ALA A 237 16.07 -4.24 -1.42
N PHE A 238 17.09 -4.78 -2.08
CA PHE A 238 18.32 -4.04 -2.39
C PHE A 238 18.30 -3.68 -3.87
N VAL A 239 18.43 -2.38 -4.15
CA VAL A 239 18.33 -1.84 -5.52
C VAL A 239 19.64 -1.18 -5.90
N ASN A 240 20.10 -1.41 -7.13
CA ASN A 240 21.24 -0.73 -7.72
C ASN A 240 20.92 -0.27 -9.15
N ASN A 241 21.20 0.99 -9.49
CA ASN A 241 20.93 1.54 -10.82
C ASN A 241 22.17 1.64 -11.73
N GLY A 242 23.19 0.84 -11.45
CA GLY A 242 24.50 0.89 -12.10
C GLY A 242 25.42 2.01 -11.60
N VAL A 243 24.92 2.94 -10.77
CA VAL A 243 25.70 4.06 -10.20
C VAL A 243 25.78 4.00 -8.68
N SER A 244 24.65 3.72 -8.03
CA SER A 244 24.54 3.66 -6.56
C SER A 244 23.60 2.53 -6.15
N GLY A 245 23.82 2.01 -4.94
CA GLY A 245 22.94 1.02 -4.31
C GLY A 245 22.26 1.56 -3.07
N TRP A 246 21.02 1.14 -2.83
CA TRP A 246 20.23 1.51 -1.65
C TRP A 246 19.24 0.40 -1.26
N GLU A 247 18.73 0.48 -0.04
CA GLU A 247 17.71 -0.42 0.49
C GLU A 247 16.33 0.25 0.33
N VAL A 248 15.35 -0.52 -0.14
CA VAL A 248 13.96 -0.09 -0.28
C VAL A 248 13.09 -0.91 0.67
N GLN A 249 12.26 -0.23 1.44
CA GLN A 249 11.18 -0.85 2.20
C GLN A 249 10.02 -1.16 1.24
N MET A 250 9.84 -2.44 0.89
CA MET A 250 8.75 -2.88 0.02
C MET A 250 7.39 -2.70 0.69
N GLU A 251 6.35 -2.40 -0.09
CA GLU A 251 4.98 -2.37 0.41
C GLU A 251 4.46 -3.80 0.64
N ILE A 252 3.41 -3.96 1.46
CA ILE A 252 2.74 -5.27 1.58
C ILE A 252 1.93 -5.51 0.31
N TYR A 253 2.07 -6.68 -0.29
CA TYR A 253 1.18 -7.13 -1.37
C TYR A 253 -0.23 -7.28 -0.81
N VAL A 254 -1.26 -6.64 -1.40
CA VAL A 254 -2.68 -6.69 -0.95
C VAL A 254 -3.59 -7.29 -2.03
N GLY A 255 -3.19 -8.43 -2.60
CA GLY A 255 -3.94 -9.11 -3.67
C GLY A 255 -4.38 -10.54 -3.29
N PRO A 256 -5.00 -11.26 -4.23
CA PRO A 256 -5.61 -12.56 -3.97
C PRO A 256 -4.60 -13.71 -3.73
N LEU A 257 -3.33 -13.53 -4.11
CA LEU A 257 -2.28 -14.53 -3.91
C LEU A 257 -1.69 -14.40 -2.49
N THR A 258 -2.19 -15.21 -1.57
CA THR A 258 -1.75 -15.17 -0.16
C THR A 258 -0.31 -15.63 0.06
N THR A 259 0.30 -16.29 -0.94
CA THR A 259 1.73 -16.66 -0.95
C THR A 259 2.62 -15.43 -1.07
N LEU A 260 2.17 -14.40 -1.81
CA LEU A 260 2.85 -13.12 -1.93
C LEU A 260 2.64 -12.28 -0.68
N LYS A 261 3.73 -11.66 -0.23
CA LYS A 261 3.87 -10.92 1.02
C LYS A 261 4.27 -9.48 0.75
N ASN A 262 5.18 -9.24 -0.19
CA ASN A 262 5.64 -7.90 -0.51
C ASN A 262 5.39 -7.55 -1.98
N ILE A 263 5.39 -6.25 -2.23
CA ILE A 263 5.34 -5.69 -3.57
C ILE A 263 6.44 -4.65 -3.76
N TYR A 264 7.24 -4.86 -4.80
CA TYR A 264 8.20 -3.89 -5.33
C TYR A 264 7.72 -3.42 -6.71
N LEU A 265 7.65 -2.09 -6.87
CA LEU A 265 7.36 -1.44 -8.14
C LEU A 265 8.57 -0.57 -8.50
N GLY A 266 9.28 -0.99 -9.55
CA GLY A 266 10.46 -0.33 -10.09
C GLY A 266 10.11 0.93 -10.89
N THR A 267 11.14 1.49 -11.52
CA THR A 267 11.03 2.76 -12.23
C THR A 267 11.09 2.61 -13.76
N LYS A 268 11.47 3.66 -14.47
CA LYS A 268 11.74 3.62 -15.92
C LYS A 268 13.23 3.63 -16.24
N SER A 269 14.06 3.44 -15.21
CA SER A 269 15.51 3.41 -15.31
C SER A 269 15.99 1.98 -15.06
N ILE A 270 17.19 1.67 -15.54
CA ILE A 270 17.85 0.39 -15.27
C ILE A 270 17.97 0.15 -13.76
N GLU A 271 17.48 -1.00 -13.31
CA GLU A 271 17.52 -1.46 -11.92
C GLU A 271 17.99 -2.92 -11.84
N ALA A 272 18.94 -3.17 -10.95
CA ALA A 272 19.24 -4.50 -10.44
C ALA A 272 18.66 -4.62 -9.02
N VAL A 273 17.71 -5.53 -8.84
CA VAL A 273 16.91 -5.69 -7.63
C VAL A 273 17.13 -7.07 -7.03
N ILE A 274 17.38 -7.12 -5.73
CA ILE A 274 17.33 -8.34 -4.93
C ILE A 274 16.11 -8.23 -4.02
N GLY A 275 15.21 -9.21 -4.13
CA GLY A 275 14.00 -9.33 -3.32
C GLY A 275 14.27 -9.71 -1.85
N SER A 276 13.20 -10.02 -1.14
CA SER A 276 13.22 -10.51 0.23
C SER A 276 13.27 -12.05 0.29
N MET A 277 13.28 -12.61 1.49
CA MET A 277 13.22 -14.08 1.68
C MET A 277 11.77 -14.60 1.77
N LEU A 278 10.80 -13.85 1.25
CA LEU A 278 9.37 -14.15 1.24
C LEU A 278 8.85 -14.00 -0.18
N GLY A 279 7.68 -14.56 -0.48
CA GLY A 279 7.05 -14.38 -1.80
C GLY A 279 6.83 -12.89 -2.13
N ASP A 280 7.37 -12.45 -3.24
CA ASP A 280 7.42 -11.06 -3.67
C ASP A 280 6.76 -10.87 -5.04
N PHE A 281 5.91 -9.86 -5.14
CA PHE A 281 5.49 -9.34 -6.44
C PHE A 281 6.48 -8.26 -6.86
N MET A 282 7.27 -8.50 -7.90
CA MET A 282 8.21 -7.52 -8.43
C MET A 282 7.85 -7.15 -9.86
N ASN A 283 7.50 -5.89 -10.10
CA ASN A 283 7.43 -5.32 -11.44
C ASN A 283 8.55 -4.27 -11.57
N LEU A 284 9.52 -4.51 -12.44
CA LEU A 284 10.71 -3.65 -12.56
C LEU A 284 10.48 -2.41 -13.43
N GLY A 285 9.39 -2.38 -14.20
CA GLY A 285 8.95 -1.22 -14.97
C GLY A 285 9.56 -1.18 -16.36
N ALA A 286 10.31 -0.13 -16.68
CA ALA A 286 10.98 -0.02 -17.98
C ALA A 286 12.48 0.12 -17.77
N GLY A 287 13.27 -0.52 -18.63
CA GLY A 287 14.71 -0.54 -18.47
C GLY A 287 15.26 -1.87 -18.94
N ASP A 288 16.58 -1.99 -18.96
CA ASP A 288 17.23 -3.29 -19.07
C ASP A 288 17.56 -3.75 -17.65
N ASP A 289 16.61 -4.44 -17.02
CA ASP A 289 16.61 -4.68 -15.58
C ASP A 289 17.12 -6.08 -15.20
N ALA A 290 17.43 -6.27 -13.92
CA ALA A 290 17.75 -7.57 -13.36
C ALA A 290 17.03 -7.77 -12.02
N ALA A 291 16.49 -8.98 -11.79
CA ALA A 291 15.89 -9.36 -10.52
C ALA A 291 16.38 -10.74 -10.04
N ASP A 292 16.56 -10.85 -8.72
CA ASP A 292 16.74 -12.09 -7.96
C ASP A 292 15.67 -12.12 -6.87
N GLY A 293 14.68 -13.01 -7.04
CA GLY A 293 13.53 -13.18 -6.12
C GLY A 293 13.92 -13.70 -4.74
N LYS A 294 15.01 -14.48 -4.66
CA LYS A 294 15.52 -15.19 -3.46
C LYS A 294 14.66 -16.39 -3.07
N ASP A 295 14.08 -16.38 -1.88
CA ASP A 295 13.33 -17.50 -1.32
C ASP A 295 11.85 -17.08 -1.29
N GLY A 296 10.94 -18.00 -1.57
CA GLY A 296 9.50 -17.71 -1.61
C GLY A 296 8.90 -18.06 -2.95
N ASP A 297 7.57 -18.08 -3.03
CA ASP A 297 6.89 -18.23 -4.33
C ASP A 297 6.70 -16.82 -4.91
N ASP A 298 7.59 -16.39 -5.81
CA ASP A 298 7.66 -15.04 -6.35
C ASP A 298 6.89 -14.86 -7.65
N VAL A 299 6.48 -13.61 -7.93
CA VAL A 299 5.96 -13.20 -9.23
C VAL A 299 6.85 -12.09 -9.79
N LEU A 300 7.57 -12.40 -10.87
CA LEU A 300 8.56 -11.52 -11.48
C LEU A 300 8.11 -11.02 -12.85
N ASP A 301 7.86 -9.72 -12.94
CA ASP A 301 7.58 -8.98 -14.16
C ASP A 301 8.76 -8.04 -14.46
N GLY A 302 9.57 -8.40 -15.46
CA GLY A 302 10.67 -7.55 -15.89
C GLY A 302 10.20 -6.26 -16.60
N GLY A 303 8.95 -6.20 -17.04
CA GLY A 303 8.43 -5.09 -17.82
C GLY A 303 9.05 -4.97 -19.21
N THR A 304 9.20 -3.74 -19.71
CA THR A 304 9.73 -3.48 -21.08
C THR A 304 11.24 -3.36 -21.09
N GLY A 305 11.90 -3.74 -22.19
CA GLY A 305 13.36 -3.79 -22.29
C GLY A 305 13.90 -5.21 -22.15
N SER A 306 15.21 -5.34 -21.97
CA SER A 306 15.91 -6.63 -21.87
C SER A 306 16.25 -6.98 -20.43
N ASN A 307 15.52 -7.93 -19.85
CA ASN A 307 15.52 -8.23 -18.44
C ASN A 307 16.14 -9.59 -18.11
N PHE A 308 16.84 -9.68 -16.97
CA PHE A 308 17.31 -10.95 -16.40
C PHE A 308 16.53 -11.26 -15.12
N LEU A 309 15.80 -12.37 -15.10
CA LEU A 309 14.94 -12.75 -14.00
C LEU A 309 15.40 -14.09 -13.42
N THR A 310 15.74 -14.09 -12.14
CA THR A 310 16.05 -15.29 -11.35
C THR A 310 14.96 -15.41 -10.29
N GLY A 311 14.22 -16.52 -10.31
CA GLY A 311 13.17 -16.78 -9.31
C GLY A 311 13.80 -17.09 -7.96
N GLY A 312 14.71 -18.07 -7.95
CA GLY A 312 15.39 -18.55 -6.77
C GLY A 312 14.75 -19.82 -6.23
N ALA A 313 14.52 -19.88 -4.93
CA ALA A 313 13.97 -21.04 -4.24
C ALA A 313 12.46 -20.86 -4.00
N GLY A 314 11.64 -21.63 -4.69
CA GLY A 314 10.20 -21.62 -4.54
C GLY A 314 9.52 -22.14 -5.79
N ASN A 315 8.21 -21.88 -5.95
CA ASN A 315 7.53 -22.03 -7.22
C ASN A 315 7.21 -20.65 -7.79
N ASP A 316 8.12 -20.15 -8.61
CA ASP A 316 8.06 -18.80 -9.13
C ASP A 316 7.23 -18.69 -10.41
N THR A 317 6.72 -17.49 -10.65
CA THR A 317 5.99 -17.15 -11.87
C THR A 317 6.61 -15.94 -12.56
N PHE A 318 7.08 -16.13 -13.78
CA PHE A 318 7.65 -15.08 -14.62
C PHE A 318 6.57 -14.51 -15.56
N PHE A 319 6.43 -13.20 -15.58
CA PHE A 319 5.38 -12.51 -16.30
C PHE A 319 5.97 -11.65 -17.42
N LEU A 320 5.34 -11.71 -18.59
CA LEU A 320 5.62 -10.87 -19.75
C LEU A 320 4.32 -10.22 -20.22
N ASP A 321 4.25 -8.89 -20.21
CA ASP A 321 3.09 -8.15 -20.71
C ASP A 321 3.24 -7.77 -22.20
N GLY A 322 2.58 -8.52 -23.08
CA GLY A 322 2.47 -8.19 -24.50
C GLY A 322 1.40 -7.16 -24.84
N ARG A 323 0.65 -6.65 -23.86
CA ARG A 323 -0.44 -5.66 -24.09
C ARG A 323 0.07 -4.21 -24.05
N GLY A 324 1.29 -4.01 -23.56
CA GLY A 324 1.93 -2.70 -23.45
C GLY A 324 2.50 -2.18 -24.77
N THR A 325 3.05 -0.96 -24.74
CA THR A 325 3.82 -0.40 -25.85
C THR A 325 5.30 -0.61 -25.61
N GLY A 326 5.97 -1.40 -26.44
CA GLY A 326 7.42 -1.61 -26.36
C GLY A 326 7.79 -3.07 -26.58
N VAL A 327 9.05 -3.30 -26.94
CA VAL A 327 9.58 -4.66 -27.04
C VAL A 327 10.03 -5.11 -25.66
N THR A 328 9.62 -6.31 -25.26
CA THR A 328 10.05 -6.93 -24.00
C THR A 328 10.83 -8.20 -24.28
N TRP A 329 11.92 -8.40 -23.55
CA TRP A 329 12.68 -9.64 -23.55
C TRP A 329 13.00 -10.04 -22.13
N SER A 330 12.41 -11.14 -21.65
CA SER A 330 12.77 -11.74 -20.35
C SER A 330 13.71 -12.92 -20.53
N THR A 331 14.89 -12.86 -19.92
CA THR A 331 15.81 -14.00 -19.78
C THR A 331 15.62 -14.60 -18.40
N ILE A 332 14.97 -15.76 -18.34
CA ILE A 332 14.72 -16.52 -17.11
C ILE A 332 15.93 -17.43 -16.87
N THR A 333 16.65 -17.19 -15.79
CA THR A 333 17.98 -17.77 -15.55
C THR A 333 17.92 -19.17 -14.93
N ASP A 334 16.82 -19.50 -14.26
CA ASP A 334 16.69 -20.68 -13.38
C ASP A 334 15.32 -21.37 -13.50
N PHE A 335 14.73 -21.42 -14.70
CA PHE A 335 13.39 -21.98 -14.88
C PHE A 335 13.28 -23.48 -14.47
N GLU A 336 12.56 -23.82 -13.42
CA GLU A 336 12.48 -25.19 -12.86
C GLU A 336 11.07 -25.83 -12.92
N PRO A 337 10.94 -27.16 -12.73
CA PRO A 337 9.64 -27.82 -12.72
C PRO A 337 8.76 -27.36 -11.55
N GLY A 338 7.54 -26.93 -11.85
CA GLY A 338 6.61 -26.36 -10.87
C GLY A 338 6.36 -24.87 -11.10
N GLU A 339 7.31 -24.21 -11.77
CA GLU A 339 7.25 -22.80 -12.14
C GLU A 339 6.48 -22.56 -13.43
N TRP A 340 6.07 -21.32 -13.60
CA TRP A 340 5.33 -20.86 -14.77
C TRP A 340 5.99 -19.64 -15.37
N SER A 341 5.98 -19.55 -16.70
CA SER A 341 6.10 -18.27 -17.38
C SER A 341 4.82 -17.96 -18.13
N THR A 342 4.35 -16.73 -18.09
CA THR A 342 3.12 -16.31 -18.77
C THR A 342 3.36 -15.11 -19.67
N ALA A 343 2.84 -15.19 -20.88
CA ALA A 343 2.87 -14.12 -21.88
C ALA A 343 1.45 -13.61 -22.12
N TRP A 344 1.12 -12.47 -21.54
CA TRP A 344 -0.22 -11.87 -21.61
C TRP A 344 -0.42 -11.04 -22.87
N GLY A 345 -1.65 -11.00 -23.38
CA GLY A 345 -1.97 -10.39 -24.68
C GLY A 345 -1.95 -11.37 -25.85
N TRP A 346 -1.74 -12.66 -25.59
CA TRP A 346 -1.84 -13.72 -26.59
C TRP A 346 -3.24 -13.73 -27.21
N LYS A 347 -3.32 -13.81 -28.54
CA LYS A 347 -4.57 -13.90 -29.30
C LYS A 347 -4.50 -15.12 -30.20
N GLU A 348 -5.31 -16.12 -29.89
CA GLU A 348 -5.46 -17.30 -30.75
C GLU A 348 -5.71 -16.89 -32.21
N GLU A 349 -5.10 -17.63 -33.13
CA GLU A 349 -5.12 -17.41 -34.58
C GLU A 349 -4.40 -16.15 -35.10
N VAL A 350 -4.30 -15.09 -34.29
CA VAL A 350 -3.62 -13.83 -34.63
C VAL A 350 -2.14 -13.91 -34.31
N SER A 351 -1.80 -14.12 -33.04
CA SER A 351 -0.41 -14.10 -32.57
C SER A 351 0.43 -15.18 -33.22
N LYS A 352 1.72 -14.91 -33.42
CA LYS A 352 2.71 -15.85 -33.95
C LYS A 352 3.80 -16.10 -32.93
N LEU A 353 4.18 -17.37 -32.84
CA LEU A 353 5.22 -17.84 -31.95
C LEU A 353 6.27 -18.58 -32.77
N THR A 354 7.53 -18.21 -32.61
CA THR A 354 8.66 -18.94 -33.19
C THR A 354 9.69 -19.31 -32.12
N TRP A 355 10.33 -20.47 -32.29
CA TRP A 355 11.32 -20.99 -31.35
C TRP A 355 12.72 -20.93 -31.96
N GLU A 356 13.67 -20.51 -31.16
CA GLU A 356 15.09 -20.51 -31.49
C GLU A 356 15.84 -21.33 -30.43
N ALA A 357 16.66 -22.28 -30.88
CA ALA A 357 17.47 -23.09 -29.97
C ALA A 357 18.77 -22.37 -29.59
N MET A 358 19.11 -22.42 -28.29
CA MET A 358 20.34 -21.88 -27.72
C MET A 358 20.61 -20.42 -28.12
N LYS A 359 19.58 -19.57 -27.98
CA LYS A 359 19.68 -18.12 -28.12
C LYS A 359 19.61 -17.46 -26.74
N GLY A 360 19.97 -16.18 -26.69
CA GLY A 360 20.10 -15.41 -25.45
C GLY A 360 21.46 -14.73 -25.36
N ALA A 361 21.70 -14.09 -24.21
CA ALA A 361 23.01 -13.53 -23.88
C ALA A 361 24.02 -14.65 -23.59
N THR A 362 25.31 -14.36 -23.82
CA THR A 362 26.40 -15.31 -23.56
C THR A 362 26.40 -15.78 -22.10
N GLY A 363 26.36 -17.10 -21.89
CA GLY A 363 26.27 -17.73 -20.57
C GLY A 363 24.83 -17.95 -20.08
N TYR A 364 23.84 -17.42 -20.79
CA TYR A 364 22.42 -17.56 -20.46
C TYR A 364 21.60 -18.08 -21.65
N GLU A 365 22.26 -18.71 -22.63
CA GLU A 365 21.60 -19.24 -23.80
C GLU A 365 20.66 -20.40 -23.45
N GLY A 366 19.54 -20.52 -24.18
CA GLY A 366 18.58 -21.59 -23.99
C GLY A 366 17.48 -21.60 -25.03
N ALA A 367 16.33 -22.17 -24.68
CA ALA A 367 15.15 -22.15 -25.53
C ALA A 367 14.62 -20.71 -25.55
N THR A 368 14.69 -20.05 -26.70
CA THR A 368 14.17 -18.69 -26.84
C THR A 368 12.91 -18.71 -27.69
N VAL A 369 11.83 -18.21 -27.12
CA VAL A 369 10.60 -17.94 -27.86
C VAL A 369 10.57 -16.49 -28.32
N ARG A 370 10.15 -16.26 -29.56
CA ARG A 370 9.83 -14.95 -30.13
C ARG A 370 8.33 -14.88 -30.37
N ILE A 371 7.70 -13.83 -29.87
CA ILE A 371 6.25 -13.64 -29.88
C ILE A 371 5.93 -12.35 -30.62
N ASP A 372 5.12 -12.49 -31.67
CA ASP A 372 4.44 -11.41 -32.37
C ASP A 372 2.97 -11.48 -31.89
N PHE A 373 2.59 -10.59 -30.98
CA PHE A 373 1.28 -10.64 -30.31
C PHE A 373 0.16 -10.16 -31.21
N ASP A 374 0.42 -9.15 -32.05
CA ASP A 374 -0.60 -8.54 -32.91
C ASP A 374 -0.64 -9.11 -34.34
N GLY A 375 0.31 -9.97 -34.70
CA GLY A 375 0.41 -10.62 -36.00
C GLY A 375 0.95 -9.70 -37.10
N ASN A 376 1.62 -8.59 -36.75
CA ASN A 376 2.10 -7.60 -37.71
C ASN A 376 3.43 -8.00 -38.39
N GLY A 377 4.05 -9.11 -37.98
CA GLY A 377 5.32 -9.63 -38.50
C GLY A 377 6.57 -9.08 -37.79
N THR A 378 6.41 -8.24 -36.77
CA THR A 378 7.48 -7.78 -35.87
C THR A 378 7.38 -8.49 -34.54
N ILE A 379 8.53 -8.68 -33.87
CA ILE A 379 8.56 -9.35 -32.57
C ILE A 379 8.31 -8.32 -31.48
N ASP A 380 7.24 -8.52 -30.73
CA ASP A 380 6.85 -7.70 -29.60
C ASP A 380 7.44 -8.22 -28.28
N GLY A 381 7.52 -9.55 -28.15
CA GLY A 381 7.94 -10.22 -26.92
C GLY A 381 8.97 -11.31 -27.18
N SER A 382 9.88 -11.52 -26.23
CA SER A 382 10.80 -12.66 -26.24
C SER A 382 10.99 -13.22 -24.84
N ILE A 383 11.12 -14.53 -24.73
CA ILE A 383 11.48 -15.19 -23.47
C ILE A 383 12.61 -16.17 -23.75
N THR A 384 13.69 -16.09 -23.00
CA THR A 384 14.76 -17.09 -23.01
C THR A 384 14.69 -17.92 -21.74
N PHE A 385 14.51 -19.23 -21.88
CA PHE A 385 14.59 -20.19 -20.78
C PHE A 385 16.00 -20.76 -20.73
N THR A 386 16.87 -20.17 -19.91
CA THR A 386 18.31 -20.46 -19.88
C THR A 386 18.58 -21.95 -19.66
N GLY A 387 19.50 -22.52 -20.46
CA GLY A 387 19.92 -23.91 -20.36
C GLY A 387 18.87 -24.94 -20.80
N LYS A 388 17.64 -24.54 -21.14
CA LYS A 388 16.58 -25.47 -21.56
C LYS A 388 16.61 -25.70 -23.07
N ALA A 389 16.20 -26.88 -23.51
CA ALA A 389 15.98 -27.18 -24.92
C ALA A 389 14.56 -26.77 -25.35
N VAL A 390 14.36 -26.40 -26.62
CA VAL A 390 13.04 -26.00 -27.15
C VAL A 390 11.96 -27.05 -26.86
N GLY A 391 12.27 -28.34 -26.99
CA GLY A 391 11.32 -29.41 -26.72
C GLY A 391 11.05 -29.70 -25.24
N ALA A 392 11.75 -29.05 -24.31
CA ALA A 392 11.54 -29.20 -22.87
C ALA A 392 10.47 -28.25 -22.33
N VAL A 393 10.16 -27.18 -23.07
CA VAL A 393 9.16 -26.17 -22.69
C VAL A 393 7.88 -26.43 -23.47
N ILE A 394 6.77 -26.63 -22.77
CA ILE A 394 5.45 -26.77 -23.37
C ILE A 394 4.65 -25.48 -23.22
N THR A 395 3.71 -25.27 -24.13
CA THR A 395 2.83 -24.11 -24.12
C THR A 395 1.37 -24.49 -23.87
N MET A 396 0.64 -23.63 -23.16
CA MET A 396 -0.79 -23.83 -22.91
C MET A 396 -1.51 -22.48 -22.94
N PRO A 397 -2.46 -22.26 -23.87
CA PRO A 397 -3.23 -21.02 -23.88
C PRO A 397 -4.21 -20.98 -22.70
N GLY A 398 -4.50 -19.77 -22.22
CA GLY A 398 -5.46 -19.53 -21.16
C GLY A 398 -6.14 -18.18 -21.28
N GLN A 399 -7.23 -18.00 -20.53
CA GLN A 399 -8.04 -16.78 -20.57
C GLN A 399 -8.62 -16.48 -19.19
N VAL A 400 -8.58 -15.20 -18.79
CA VAL A 400 -9.22 -14.67 -17.59
C VAL A 400 -10.09 -13.48 -18.00
N GLY A 401 -11.40 -13.63 -17.95
CA GLY A 401 -12.33 -12.62 -18.45
C GLY A 401 -12.11 -12.36 -19.95
N ALA A 402 -11.78 -11.11 -20.32
CA ALA A 402 -11.49 -10.73 -21.70
C ALA A 402 -9.99 -10.86 -22.06
N ASP A 403 -9.12 -11.02 -21.07
CA ASP A 403 -7.67 -11.07 -21.27
C ASP A 403 -7.22 -12.52 -21.48
N SER A 404 -6.38 -12.73 -22.49
CA SER A 404 -5.82 -14.05 -22.84
C SER A 404 -4.30 -14.04 -22.67
N TYR A 405 -3.74 -15.23 -22.40
CA TYR A 405 -2.32 -15.44 -22.20
C TYR A 405 -1.86 -16.77 -22.81
N LEU A 406 -0.57 -16.88 -23.06
CA LEU A 406 0.10 -18.14 -23.34
C LEU A 406 1.01 -18.49 -22.16
N ALA A 407 0.76 -19.63 -21.54
CA ALA A 407 1.56 -20.15 -20.44
C ALA A 407 2.67 -21.05 -20.97
N PHE A 408 3.80 -21.05 -20.29
CA PHE A 408 4.97 -21.89 -20.52
C PHE A 408 5.31 -22.61 -19.23
N ARG A 409 5.66 -23.90 -19.33
CA ARG A 409 6.17 -24.72 -18.22
C ARG A 409 7.08 -25.81 -18.76
N LEU A 410 7.86 -26.42 -17.88
CA LEU A 410 8.59 -27.64 -18.24
C LEU A 410 7.63 -28.82 -18.42
N ALA A 411 7.98 -29.70 -19.36
CA ALA A 411 7.20 -30.87 -19.79
C ALA A 411 7.00 -31.91 -18.68
#